data_AF-A0A6M3JE57-F1
#
_entry.id   AF-A0A6M3JE57-F1
#
_cell.length_a   1.000
_cell.length_b   1.000
_cell.length_c   1.000
_cell.angle_alpha   90.00
_cell.angle_beta   90.00
_cell.angle_gamma   90.00
#
_symmetry.space_group_name_H-M   'P 1'
#
loop_
_entity.id
_entity.type
_entity.pdbx_description
1 polymer ?
#
loop_
_entity_poly.entity_id
_entity_poly.type
_entity_poly.pdbx_seq_one_letter_code
_entity_poly.pdbx_strand_id
1 'polypeptide(L)' 'ELSAALPLRIQMMKVLQGGKMSAADIADELGSTEATVRVTLYRYKNQFTRQGSEWGLLKKEDL' A
#
# COMPACT_ATOMS: atom_id res chain seq x y z
N GLU A 1 3.62 1.56 -27.23
CA GLU A 1 2.87 2.42 -26.31
C GLU A 1 3.33 2.14 -24.88
N LEU A 2 4.08 3.07 -24.27
CA LEU A 2 4.45 2.98 -22.85
C LEU A 2 3.25 3.44 -22.04
N SER A 3 2.31 2.52 -21.77
CA SER A 3 1.30 2.72 -20.73
C SER A 3 2.04 3.13 -19.46
N ALA A 4 1.91 4.39 -19.05
CA ALA A 4 2.55 4.89 -17.85
C ALA A 4 2.01 4.11 -16.65
N ALA A 5 2.78 3.13 -16.17
CA ALA A 5 2.41 2.35 -15.00
C ALA A 5 2.07 3.30 -13.85
N LEU A 6 0.95 3.05 -13.17
CA LEU A 6 0.53 3.88 -12.05
C LEU A 6 1.65 3.90 -10.99
N PRO A 7 1.87 5.03 -10.28
CA PRO A 7 2.81 5.06 -9.18
C PRO A 7 2.48 3.97 -8.16
N LEU A 8 3.50 3.28 -7.62
CA LEU A 8 3.32 2.16 -6.69
C LEU A 8 2.37 2.49 -5.53
N ARG A 9 2.48 3.70 -4.98
CA ARG A 9 1.55 4.24 -3.97
C ARG A 9 0.07 4.11 -4.39
N ILE A 10 -0.27 4.49 -5.62
CA ILE A 10 -1.65 4.44 -6.12
C ILE A 10 -2.10 3.00 -6.31
N GLN A 11 -1.21 2.11 -6.76
CA GLN A 11 -1.50 0.69 -6.88
C GLN A 11 -1.80 0.08 -5.49
N MET A 12 -0.97 0.39 -4.49
CA MET A 12 -1.18 -0.04 -3.10
C MET A 12 -2.50 0.51 -2.54
N MET A 13 -2.86 1.75 -2.85
CA MET A 13 -4.16 2.28 -2.43
C MET A 13 -5.32 1.48 -3.02
N LYS A 14 -5.24 1.06 -4.29
CA LYS A 14 -6.27 0.22 -4.92
C LYS A 14 -6.36 -1.17 -4.29
N VAL A 15 -5.22 -1.82 -4.05
CA VAL A 15 -5.18 -3.13 -3.38
C VAL A 15 -5.82 -3.05 -1.98
N LEU A 16 -5.48 -2.00 -1.22
CA LEU A 16 -6.00 -1.78 0.12
C LEU A 16 -7.42 -1.19 0.18
N GLN A 17 -8.07 -0.92 -0.96
CA GLN A 17 -9.52 -0.63 -0.96
C GLN A 17 -10.34 -1.84 -0.52
N GLY A 18 -9.81 -3.06 -0.72
CA GLY A 18 -10.46 -4.32 -0.30
C GLY A 18 -10.35 -4.62 1.20
N GLY A 19 -9.52 -3.88 1.94
CA GLY A 19 -9.32 -4.11 3.38
C GLY A 19 -7.87 -3.92 3.81
N LYS A 20 -7.42 -4.79 4.71
CA LYS A 20 -6.05 -4.80 5.23
C LYS A 20 -5.30 -6.00 4.68
N MET A 21 -4.00 -5.84 4.48
CA MET A 21 -3.11 -6.89 4.00
C MET A 21 -1.74 -6.77 4.63
N SER A 22 -0.99 -7.88 4.70
CA SER A 22 0.42 -7.80 5.08
C SER A 22 1.25 -7.12 3.99
N ALA A 23 2.43 -6.61 4.36
CA ALA A 23 3.32 -6.02 3.35
C ALA A 23 3.82 -7.05 2.32
N ALA A 24 3.88 -8.33 2.69
CA ALA A 24 4.25 -9.43 1.80
C ALA A 24 3.13 -9.67 0.78
N ASP A 25 1.87 -9.79 1.22
CA ASP A 25 0.75 -10.02 0.30
C ASP A 25 0.54 -8.84 -0.68
N ILE A 26 0.75 -7.61 -0.22
CA ILE A 26 0.73 -6.42 -1.11
C ILE A 26 1.86 -6.50 -2.14
N ALA A 27 3.03 -7.02 -1.76
CA ALA A 27 4.16 -7.16 -2.66
C ALA A 27 3.88 -8.22 -3.73
N ASP A 28 3.31 -9.35 -3.33
CA ASP A 28 2.92 -10.43 -4.23
C ASP A 28 1.85 -9.96 -5.23
N GLU A 29 0.80 -9.28 -4.77
CA GLU A 29 -0.28 -8.75 -5.62
C GLU A 29 0.24 -7.72 -6.64
N LEU A 30 1.24 -6.93 -6.26
CA LEU A 30 1.79 -5.85 -7.09
C LEU A 30 3.04 -6.25 -7.88
N GLY A 31 3.49 -7.50 -7.78
CA GLY A 31 4.75 -7.94 -8.39
C GLY A 31 5.96 -7.12 -7.96
N SER A 32 6.00 -6.73 -6.68
CA SER A 32 7.02 -5.88 -6.07
C SER A 32 7.76 -6.62 -4.95
N THR A 33 8.70 -5.94 -4.29
CA THR A 33 9.34 -6.50 -3.09
C THR A 33 8.68 -5.96 -1.82
N GLU A 34 8.62 -6.80 -0.78
CA GLU A 34 8.13 -6.38 0.53
C GLU A 34 8.89 -5.15 1.07
N ALA A 35 10.21 -5.08 0.83
CA ALA A 35 11.03 -3.94 1.21
C ALA A 35 10.54 -2.64 0.54
N THR A 36 10.28 -2.67 -0.77
CA THR A 36 9.76 -1.51 -1.52
C THR A 36 8.37 -1.10 -1.03
N VAL A 37 7.50 -2.07 -0.75
CA VAL A 37 6.17 -1.84 -0.20
C VAL A 37 6.28 -1.17 1.17
N ARG A 38 7.08 -1.71 2.09
CA ARG A 38 7.31 -1.13 3.43
C ARG A 38 7.82 0.30 3.36
N VAL A 39 8.83 0.56 2.54
CA VAL A 39 9.38 1.92 2.35
C VAL A 39 8.28 2.88 1.87
N THR A 40 7.43 2.43 0.93
CA THR A 40 6.33 3.25 0.42
C THR A 40 5.26 3.51 1.48
N LEU A 41 4.86 2.48 2.24
CA LEU A 41 3.90 2.61 3.34
C LEU A 41 4.37 3.62 4.38
N TYR A 42 5.64 3.53 4.81
CA TYR A 42 6.21 4.47 5.78
C TYR A 42 6.38 5.89 5.22
N ARG A 43 6.74 6.02 3.94
CA ARG A 43 6.86 7.32 3.26
C ARG A 43 5.52 8.06 3.21
N TYR A 44 4.42 7.34 3.06
CA TYR A 44 3.06 7.88 2.96
C TYR A 44 2.19 7.50 4.18
N LYS A 45 2.76 7.56 5.39
CA LYS A 45 2.06 7.23 6.65
C LYS A 45 0.81 8.08 6.96
N ASN A 46 0.60 9.16 6.24
CA ASN A 46 -0.62 9.97 6.29
C ASN A 46 -1.75 9.46 5.37
N GLN A 47 -1.51 8.35 4.67
CA GLN A 47 -2.46 7.71 3.76
C GLN A 47 -2.65 6.22 4.09
N PHE A 48 -1.72 5.64 4.83
CA PHE A 48 -1.74 4.25 5.24
C PHE A 48 -1.68 4.14 6.76
N THR A 49 -2.39 3.16 7.32
CA THR A 49 -2.38 2.85 8.74
C THR A 49 -1.91 1.42 8.96
N ARG A 50 -1.21 1.18 10.07
CA ARG A 50 -0.69 -0.13 10.45
C ARG A 50 -1.48 -0.68 11.63
N GLN A 51 -1.94 -1.91 11.54
CA GLN A 51 -2.60 -2.64 12.62
C GLN A 51 -1.92 -3.99 12.81
N GLY A 52 -1.04 -4.07 13.81
CA GLY A 52 -0.20 -5.25 14.02
C GLY A 52 0.77 -5.47 12.86
N SER A 53 0.60 -6.59 12.14
CA SER A 53 1.38 -6.95 10.95
C SER A 53 0.77 -6.49 9.63
N GLU A 54 -0.46 -5.95 9.66
CA GLU A 54 -1.20 -5.58 8.47
C GLU A 54 -1.24 -4.08 8.24
N TRP A 55 -1.49 -3.70 6.99
CA TRP A 55 -1.62 -2.34 6.53
C TRP A 55 -2.95 -2.12 5.84
N GLY A 56 -3.55 -0.95 6.05
CA GLY A 56 -4.77 -0.51 5.38
C GLY A 56 -4.68 0.97 5.01
N LEU A 57 -5.76 1.49 4.42
CA LEU A 57 -5.89 2.93 4.17
C LEU A 57 -6.20 3.68 5.46
N LEU A 58 -5.54 4.81 5.68
CA LEU A 58 -5.92 5.76 6.73
C LEU A 58 -7.24 6.44 6.31
N LYS A 59 -8.28 6.35 7.13
CA LYS A 59 -9.56 6.99 6.81
C LYS A 59 -9.50 8.47 7.15
N LYS A 60 -10.28 9.29 6.44
CA LYS A 60 -10.42 10.72 6.72
C LYS A 60 -10.93 11.01 8.14
N GLU A 61 -11.64 10.05 8.74
CA GLU A 61 -12.15 10.12 10.11
C GLU A 61 -11.05 9.89 11.17
N ASP A 62 -9.88 9.38 10.76
CA ASP A 62 -8.72 9.12 11.62
C ASP A 62 -7.71 10.30 11.64
N LEU A 63 -8.03 11.44 10.99
CA LEU A 63 -7.19 12.65 10.88
C LEU A 63 -7.61 13.75 11.86
#